data_AF-A0A6P2B4B1-F1
#
_entry.id   AF-A0A6P2B4B1-F1
#
_cell.length_a   1.000
_cell.length_b   1.000
_cell.length_c   1.000
_cell.angle_alpha   90.00
_cell.angle_beta   90.00
_cell.angle_gamma   90.00
#
_symmetry.space_group_name_H-M   'P 1'
#
loop_
_entity.id
_entity.type
_entity.pdbx_description
1 polymer ?
#
loop_
_entity_poly.entity_id
_entity_poly.type
_entity_poly.pdbx_seq_one_letter_code
_entity_poly.pdbx_strand_id
1 'polypeptide(L)'
;MIYEIHLYAPKTGELVPQMMDWLFEFGQSDEQPESRWPVRAINPKTVARLLLKLDPSLKAVPGPAGDVELHHSDERLGIILYIHNRGVIVFFPYNAYGVLSRVVLGICYTYIRYLYEVGGFWSYDPQLNILSYADDYRSIEETAQLMDKIMPRLLP
;
A
#
# COMPACT_ATOMS: atom_id res chain seq x y z
N MET A 1 13.02 -10.36 0.09
CA MET A 1 11.72 -10.60 -0.56
C MET A 1 11.12 -9.24 -0.91
N ILE A 2 10.35 -9.11 -1.99
CA ILE A 2 9.55 -7.90 -2.21
C ILE A 2 8.28 -8.05 -1.38
N TYR A 3 8.07 -7.12 -0.46
CA TYR A 3 6.87 -6.99 0.35
C TYR A 3 5.91 -6.02 -0.32
N GLU A 4 4.61 -6.21 -0.11
CA GLU A 4 3.58 -5.35 -0.68
C GLU A 4 2.53 -5.01 0.38
N ILE A 5 2.08 -3.76 0.42
CA ILE A 5 0.95 -3.33 1.25
C ILE A 5 -0.05 -2.66 0.34
N HIS A 6 -1.30 -3.13 0.38
CA HIS A 6 -2.37 -2.62 -0.46
C HIS A 6 -3.14 -1.53 0.29
N LEU A 7 -3.43 -0.43 -0.39
CA LEU A 7 -4.14 0.71 0.16
C LEU A 7 -5.41 0.94 -0.66
N TYR A 8 -6.54 0.95 0.03
CA TYR A 8 -7.85 1.14 -0.58
C TYR A 8 -8.61 2.26 0.10
N ALA A 9 -9.46 2.95 -0.65
CA ALA A 9 -10.31 4.03 -0.17
C ALA A 9 -11.77 3.54 -0.11
N PRO A 10 -12.27 3.03 1.04
CA PRO A 10 -13.61 2.43 1.12
C PRO A 10 -14.71 3.45 0.82
N LYS A 11 -15.83 2.99 0.24
CA LYS A 11 -17.02 3.84 0.04
C LYS A 11 -17.77 4.12 1.35
N THR A 12 -17.70 3.20 2.30
CA THR A 12 -18.33 3.27 3.63
C THR A 12 -17.53 4.06 4.66
N GLY A 13 -16.28 4.40 4.34
CA GLY A 13 -15.31 5.00 5.28
C GLY A 13 -14.47 3.98 6.04
N GLU A 14 -14.84 2.69 6.01
CA GLU A 14 -14.14 1.61 6.71
C GLU A 14 -13.91 0.40 5.79
N LEU A 15 -12.74 -0.22 5.88
CA LEU A 15 -12.39 -1.42 5.12
C LEU A 15 -12.62 -2.65 6.00
N VAL A 16 -13.52 -3.55 5.56
CA VAL A 16 -13.87 -4.76 6.31
C VAL A 16 -13.45 -6.03 5.55
N PRO A 17 -13.24 -7.18 6.22
CA PRO A 17 -12.76 -8.41 5.57
C PRO A 17 -13.54 -8.83 4.33
N GLN A 18 -14.88 -8.75 4.37
CA GLN A 18 -15.74 -9.11 3.24
C GLN A 18 -15.48 -8.25 1.99
N MET A 19 -15.04 -7.00 2.17
CA MET A 19 -14.64 -6.15 1.04
C MET A 19 -13.33 -6.62 0.43
N MET A 20 -12.40 -7.11 1.25
CA MET A 20 -11.15 -7.70 0.76
C MET A 20 -11.40 -8.98 0.00
N ASP A 21 -12.23 -9.88 0.53
CA ASP A 21 -12.63 -11.10 -0.16
C ASP A 21 -13.19 -10.78 -1.54
N TRP A 22 -14.07 -9.78 -1.62
CA TRP A 22 -14.61 -9.29 -2.88
C TRP A 22 -13.54 -8.73 -3.82
N LEU A 23 -12.60 -7.93 -3.31
CA LEU A 23 -11.51 -7.35 -4.11
C LEU A 23 -10.55 -8.42 -4.62
N PHE A 24 -10.30 -9.49 -3.87
CA PHE A 24 -9.48 -10.61 -4.34
C PHE A 24 -10.19 -11.44 -5.40
N GLU A 25 -11.50 -11.66 -5.25
CA GLU A 25 -12.29 -12.44 -6.20
C GLU A 25 -12.56 -11.66 -7.51
N PHE A 26 -12.85 -10.37 -7.40
CA PHE A 26 -13.37 -9.58 -8.53
C PHE A 26 -12.54 -8.35 -8.89
N GLY A 27 -11.48 -8.02 -8.16
CA GLY A 27 -10.72 -6.78 -8.36
C GLY A 27 -10.02 -6.64 -9.71
N GLN A 28 -9.91 -7.74 -10.47
CA GLN A 28 -9.38 -7.76 -11.84
C GLN A 28 -10.47 -7.87 -12.92
N SER A 29 -11.75 -7.92 -12.52
CA SER A 29 -12.88 -8.07 -13.45
C SER A 29 -13.39 -6.71 -13.95
N ASP A 30 -13.43 -6.55 -15.26
CA ASP A 30 -14.06 -5.39 -15.91
C ASP A 30 -15.60 -5.51 -16.01
N GLU A 31 -16.17 -6.66 -15.61
CA GLU A 31 -17.59 -6.96 -15.75
C GLU A 31 -18.42 -6.46 -14.55
N GLN A 32 -17.77 -6.13 -13.43
CA GLN A 32 -18.48 -5.70 -12.22
C GLN A 32 -18.95 -4.24 -12.33
N PRO A 33 -20.25 -3.96 -12.15
CA PRO A 33 -20.76 -2.60 -12.20
C PRO A 33 -20.19 -1.76 -11.04
N GLU A 34 -19.95 -0.47 -11.30
CA GLU A 34 -19.32 0.44 -10.33
C GLU A 34 -20.04 0.49 -8.97
N SER A 35 -21.36 0.31 -8.93
CA SER A 35 -22.14 0.30 -7.69
C SER A 35 -21.79 -0.85 -6.74
N ARG A 36 -21.22 -1.95 -7.24
CA ARG A 36 -20.81 -3.11 -6.45
C ARG A 36 -19.40 -3.04 -5.90
N TRP A 37 -18.56 -2.15 -6.43
CA TRP A 37 -17.21 -1.98 -5.93
C TRP A 37 -17.24 -1.47 -4.49
N PRO A 38 -16.59 -2.13 -3.51
CA PRO A 38 -16.60 -1.67 -2.12
C PRO A 38 -15.72 -0.44 -1.89
N VAL A 39 -14.81 -0.16 -2.84
CA VAL A 39 -13.84 0.95 -2.79
C VAL A 39 -14.19 1.99 -3.85
N ARG A 40 -13.83 3.25 -3.56
CA ARG A 40 -14.00 4.37 -4.49
C ARG A 40 -13.03 4.21 -5.66
N ALA A 41 -13.49 4.52 -6.86
CA ALA A 41 -12.58 4.79 -7.96
C ALA A 41 -11.73 6.02 -7.62
N ILE A 42 -10.42 5.94 -7.86
CA ILE A 42 -9.49 7.05 -7.66
C ILE A 42 -8.89 7.47 -9.00
N ASN A 43 -8.45 8.72 -9.09
CA ASN A 43 -7.69 9.21 -10.23
C ASN A 43 -6.19 9.05 -9.92
N PRO A 44 -5.46 8.15 -10.61
CA PRO A 44 -4.06 7.88 -10.29
C PRO A 44 -3.19 9.14 -10.32
N LYS A 45 -3.40 10.04 -11.29
CA LYS A 45 -2.66 11.30 -11.41
C LYS A 45 -2.94 12.24 -10.26
N THR A 46 -4.16 12.27 -9.72
CA THR A 46 -4.49 13.11 -8.56
C THR A 46 -3.80 12.58 -7.32
N VAL A 47 -3.84 11.27 -7.08
CA VAL A 47 -3.16 10.65 -5.93
C VAL A 47 -1.65 10.78 -6.05
N ALA A 48 -1.08 10.61 -7.24
CA ALA A 48 0.34 10.82 -7.48
C ALA A 48 0.78 12.26 -7.14
N ARG A 49 -0.04 13.27 -7.50
CA ARG A 49 0.23 14.66 -7.11
C ARG A 49 0.15 14.90 -5.60
N LEU A 50 -0.71 14.18 -4.88
CA LEU A 50 -0.75 14.27 -3.41
C LEU A 50 0.55 13.72 -2.80
N LEU A 51 1.00 12.57 -3.28
CA LEU A 51 2.26 11.96 -2.83
C LEU A 51 3.48 12.82 -3.18
N LEU A 52 3.51 13.42 -4.38
CA LEU A 52 4.56 14.36 -4.77
C LEU A 52 4.55 15.69 -3.98
N LYS A 53 3.42 16.06 -3.37
CA LYS A 53 3.37 17.20 -2.44
C LYS A 53 4.00 16.86 -1.09
N LEU A 54 3.81 15.62 -0.62
CA LEU A 54 4.46 15.12 0.58
C LEU A 54 5.97 14.94 0.36
N ASP A 55 6.33 14.25 -0.72
CA ASP A 55 7.71 13.94 -1.09
C ASP A 55 7.99 14.31 -2.55
N PRO A 56 8.50 15.54 -2.79
CA PRO A 56 8.86 16.01 -4.12
C PRO A 56 10.03 15.24 -4.77
N SER A 57 10.73 14.38 -4.02
CA SER A 57 11.88 13.63 -4.54
C SER A 57 11.46 12.38 -5.32
N LEU A 58 10.20 11.95 -5.19
CA LEU A 58 9.67 10.79 -5.90
C LEU A 58 9.77 10.96 -7.42
N LYS A 59 10.25 9.92 -8.11
CA LYS A 59 10.38 9.87 -9.56
C LYS A 59 9.12 9.24 -10.15
N ALA A 60 8.35 10.02 -10.90
CA ALA A 60 7.15 9.52 -11.56
C ALA A 60 7.47 8.75 -12.85
N VAL A 61 6.92 7.56 -12.97
CA VAL A 61 7.04 6.66 -14.12
C VAL A 61 5.63 6.29 -14.60
N PRO A 62 5.36 6.28 -15.91
CA PRO A 62 4.06 5.84 -16.43
C PRO A 62 3.86 4.35 -16.19
N GLY A 63 2.73 3.99 -15.56
CA GLY A 63 2.27 2.61 -15.43
C GLY A 63 1.38 2.17 -16.60
N PRO A 64 0.94 0.91 -16.63
CA PRO A 64 0.00 0.41 -17.63
C PRO A 64 -1.38 1.07 -17.48
N ALA A 65 -2.16 1.12 -18.56
CA ALA A 65 -3.57 1.56 -18.54
C ALA A 65 -3.86 2.95 -17.91
N GLY A 66 -2.86 3.84 -17.85
CA GLY A 66 -3.00 5.17 -17.24
C GLY A 66 -2.71 5.23 -15.75
N ASP A 67 -2.23 4.13 -15.18
CA ASP A 67 -1.69 4.03 -13.82
C ASP A 67 -0.38 4.83 -13.70
N VAL A 68 0.04 5.08 -12.46
CA VAL A 68 1.24 5.86 -12.15
C VAL A 68 2.09 5.11 -11.16
N GLU A 69 3.38 4.99 -11.44
CA GLU A 69 4.37 4.53 -10.47
C GLU A 69 5.15 5.72 -9.93
N LEU A 70 5.34 5.77 -8.62
CA LEU A 70 6.27 6.70 -7.98
C LEU A 70 7.39 5.92 -7.32
N HIS A 71 8.61 6.11 -7.82
CA HIS A 71 9.81 5.44 -7.35
C HIS A 71 10.52 6.35 -6.35
N HIS A 72 10.99 5.79 -5.25
CA HIS A 72 11.80 6.55 -4.29
C HIS A 72 13.10 7.04 -4.96
N SER A 73 13.56 8.24 -4.59
CA SER A 73 14.72 8.89 -5.21
C SER A 73 15.99 8.05 -5.09
N ASP A 74 16.21 7.45 -3.93
CA ASP A 74 17.23 6.43 -3.68
C ASP A 74 16.76 5.03 -4.11
N GLU A 75 17.23 4.59 -5.27
CA GLU A 75 16.91 3.29 -5.88
C GLU A 75 17.34 2.09 -5.03
N ARG A 76 18.31 2.28 -4.11
CA ARG A 76 18.76 1.21 -3.20
C ARG A 76 17.71 0.83 -2.18
N LEU A 77 16.78 1.73 -1.87
CA LEU A 77 15.66 1.44 -0.98
C LEU A 77 14.60 0.58 -1.66
N GLY A 78 14.54 0.57 -3.00
CA GLY A 78 13.60 -0.27 -3.76
C GLY A 78 12.12 0.00 -3.47
N ILE A 79 11.77 1.19 -2.96
CA ILE A 79 10.38 1.56 -2.63
C ILE A 79 9.68 2.06 -3.89
N ILE A 80 8.54 1.45 -4.21
CA ILE A 80 7.69 1.84 -5.35
C ILE A 80 6.24 1.97 -4.87
N LEU A 81 5.61 3.10 -5.18
CA LEU A 81 4.19 3.34 -4.96
C LEU A 81 3.48 3.17 -6.31
N TYR A 82 2.82 2.04 -6.51
CA TYR A 82 2.02 1.77 -7.71
C TYR A 82 0.59 2.24 -7.49
N ILE A 83 0.14 3.19 -8.30
CA ILE A 83 -1.14 3.87 -8.14
C ILE A 83 -2.03 3.50 -9.33
N HIS A 84 -3.13 2.80 -9.05
CA HIS A 84 -4.11 2.38 -10.05
C HIS A 84 -5.50 2.93 -9.75
N ASN A 85 -6.47 2.68 -10.63
CA ASN A 85 -7.83 3.22 -10.50
C ASN A 85 -8.61 2.77 -9.25
N ARG A 86 -8.14 1.78 -8.49
CA ARG A 86 -8.82 1.25 -7.29
C ARG A 86 -8.04 1.45 -6.00
N GLY A 87 -6.75 1.76 -6.06
CA GLY A 87 -5.90 1.78 -4.88
C GLY A 87 -4.45 2.15 -5.15
N VAL A 88 -3.65 2.02 -4.10
CA VAL A 88 -2.20 2.17 -4.15
C VAL A 88 -1.58 0.88 -3.60
N ILE A 89 -0.54 0.37 -4.24
CA ILE A 89 0.26 -0.74 -3.72
C ILE A 89 1.64 -0.21 -3.41
N VAL A 90 2.10 -0.38 -2.16
CA VAL A 90 3.43 0.01 -1.71
C VAL A 90 4.32 -1.22 -1.77
N PHE A 91 5.24 -1.25 -2.73
CA PHE A 91 6.27 -2.29 -2.85
C PHE A 91 7.55 -1.85 -2.18
N PHE A 92 8.19 -2.75 -1.43
CA PHE A 92 9.49 -2.50 -0.84
C PHE A 92 10.24 -3.79 -0.52
N PRO A 93 11.58 -3.79 -0.55
CA PRO A 93 12.37 -4.92 -0.09
C PRO A 93 12.27 -5.03 1.44
N TYR A 94 11.92 -6.22 1.93
CA TYR A 94 11.98 -6.54 3.35
C TYR A 94 12.90 -7.74 3.61
N ASN A 95 13.87 -7.53 4.49
CA ASN A 95 14.78 -8.55 5.01
C ASN A 95 14.63 -8.65 6.53
N ALA A 96 14.28 -9.83 7.03
CA ALA A 96 14.04 -10.02 8.46
C ALA A 96 15.26 -9.61 9.30
N TYR A 97 15.01 -8.97 10.44
CA TYR A 97 16.03 -8.53 11.41
C TYR A 97 17.02 -7.46 10.91
N GLY A 98 16.81 -6.90 9.71
CA GLY A 98 17.69 -5.89 9.11
C GLY A 98 17.40 -4.47 9.62
N VAL A 99 18.46 -3.71 9.97
CA VAL A 99 18.33 -2.27 10.31
C VAL A 99 17.76 -1.47 9.14
N LEU A 100 18.19 -1.78 7.91
CA LEU A 100 17.66 -1.15 6.70
C LEU A 100 16.15 -1.39 6.55
N SER A 101 15.66 -2.58 6.91
CA SER A 101 14.24 -2.92 6.83
C SER A 101 13.39 -2.04 7.74
N ARG A 102 13.88 -1.68 8.94
CA ARG A 102 13.19 -0.73 9.83
C ARG A 102 13.08 0.67 9.21
N VAL A 103 14.15 1.14 8.57
CA VAL A 103 14.17 2.45 7.90
C VAL A 103 13.20 2.45 6.72
N VAL A 104 13.28 1.43 5.86
CA VAL A 104 12.37 1.26 4.71
C VAL A 104 10.93 1.18 5.18
N LEU A 105 10.64 0.38 6.21
CA LEU A 105 9.30 0.25 6.78
C LEU A 105 8.79 1.61 7.29
N GLY A 106 9.61 2.38 8.01
CA GLY A 106 9.23 3.71 8.47
C GLY A 106 8.90 4.69 7.35
N ILE A 107 9.63 4.63 6.22
CA ILE A 107 9.33 5.44 5.03
C ILE A 107 7.99 5.00 4.42
N CYS A 108 7.79 3.70 4.21
CA CYS A 108 6.53 3.17 3.68
C CYS A 108 5.33 3.56 4.53
N TYR A 109 5.45 3.43 5.86
CA TYR A 109 4.41 3.81 6.81
C TYR A 109 4.13 5.32 6.83
N THR A 110 5.12 6.16 6.52
CA THR A 110 4.91 7.60 6.33
C THR A 110 3.97 7.88 5.15
N TYR A 111 4.15 7.19 4.01
CA TYR A 111 3.25 7.32 2.86
C TYR A 111 1.84 6.77 3.16
N ILE A 112 1.76 5.61 3.81
CA ILE A 112 0.50 4.98 4.22
C ILE A 112 -0.29 5.93 5.13
N ARG A 113 0.35 6.47 6.17
CA ARG A 113 -0.26 7.39 7.13
C ARG A 113 -0.75 8.67 6.44
N TYR A 114 0.04 9.24 5.56
CA TYR A 114 -0.36 10.44 4.81
C TYR A 114 -1.58 10.19 3.91
N LEU A 115 -1.59 9.08 3.18
CA LEU A 115 -2.73 8.71 2.32
C LEU A 115 -3.98 8.42 3.14
N TYR A 116 -3.83 7.83 4.31
CA TYR A 116 -4.92 7.70 5.27
C TYR A 116 -5.49 9.09 5.64
N GLU A 117 -4.66 10.01 6.13
CA GLU A 117 -5.11 11.32 6.63
C GLU A 117 -5.75 12.19 5.55
N VAL A 118 -5.21 12.18 4.34
CA VAL A 118 -5.65 13.06 3.25
C VAL A 118 -6.72 12.41 2.38
N GLY A 119 -6.66 11.09 2.20
CA GLY A 119 -7.48 10.35 1.24
C GLY A 119 -8.47 9.37 1.86
N GLY A 120 -8.40 9.10 3.17
CA GLY A 120 -9.20 8.07 3.83
C GLY A 120 -8.85 6.66 3.36
N PHE A 121 -7.58 6.42 3.03
CA PHE A 121 -7.09 5.10 2.66
C PHE A 121 -6.91 4.20 3.90
N TRP A 122 -7.25 2.93 3.74
CA TRP A 122 -7.02 1.84 4.68
C TRP A 122 -5.96 0.92 4.11
N SER A 123 -5.11 0.36 4.96
CA SER A 123 -4.09 -0.60 4.55
C SER A 123 -4.54 -2.04 4.77
N TYR A 124 -4.15 -2.89 3.83
CA TYR A 124 -4.26 -4.33 3.91
C TYR A 124 -2.89 -4.94 3.63
N ASP A 125 -2.42 -5.76 4.55
CA ASP A 125 -1.19 -6.52 4.44
C ASP A 125 -1.56 -7.96 4.00
N PRO A 126 -1.31 -8.35 2.73
CA PRO A 126 -1.65 -9.67 2.24
C PRO A 126 -0.79 -10.79 2.83
N GLN A 127 0.46 -10.51 3.21
CA GLN A 127 1.36 -11.52 3.80
C GLN A 127 0.97 -11.86 5.24
N LEU A 128 0.46 -10.88 5.99
CA LEU A 128 0.02 -11.06 7.37
C LEU A 128 -1.48 -11.33 7.49
N ASN A 129 -2.24 -11.09 6.42
CA ASN A 129 -3.70 -11.08 6.40
C ASN A 129 -4.29 -10.11 7.44
N ILE A 130 -3.78 -8.87 7.44
CA ILE A 130 -4.14 -7.86 8.42
C ILE A 130 -4.71 -6.63 7.74
N LEU A 131 -5.89 -6.24 8.19
CA LEU A 131 -6.49 -4.94 7.90
C LEU A 131 -6.06 -3.96 8.99
N SER A 132 -5.58 -2.80 8.58
CA SER A 132 -5.20 -1.74 9.50
C SER A 132 -5.75 -0.40 9.06
N TYR A 133 -6.22 0.35 10.05
CA TYR A 133 -6.49 1.76 9.92
C TYR A 133 -5.29 2.54 10.44
N ALA A 134 -4.71 3.39 9.58
CA ALA A 134 -3.94 4.53 10.07
C ALA A 134 -2.75 4.23 11.01
N ASP A 135 -2.25 2.99 11.04
CA ASP A 135 -1.30 2.40 12.00
C ASP A 135 -1.92 1.84 13.30
N ASP A 136 -2.78 0.83 13.22
CA ASP A 136 -3.25 0.10 14.41
C ASP A 136 -2.11 -0.63 15.17
N TYR A 137 -0.88 -0.62 14.64
CA TYR A 137 0.33 -0.99 15.36
C TYR A 137 0.94 0.21 16.05
N ARG A 138 0.98 0.15 17.38
CA ARG A 138 1.38 1.28 18.23
C ARG A 138 2.88 1.60 18.16
N SER A 139 3.66 0.84 17.38
CA SER A 139 5.00 1.24 16.91
C SER A 139 5.44 0.46 15.66
N ILE A 140 6.23 1.11 14.79
CA ILE A 140 6.94 0.47 13.66
C ILE A 140 7.75 -0.76 14.13
N GLU A 141 8.25 -0.74 15.37
CA GLU A 141 9.01 -1.84 15.94
C GLU A 141 8.15 -3.08 16.20
N GLU A 142 6.89 -2.92 16.64
CA GLU A 142 5.95 -4.04 16.80
C GLU A 142 5.60 -4.66 15.44
N THR A 143 5.37 -3.82 14.42
CA THR A 143 5.15 -4.29 13.04
C THR A 143 6.37 -5.04 12.52
N ALA A 144 7.57 -4.48 12.69
CA ALA A 144 8.81 -5.15 12.28
C ALA A 144 9.00 -6.49 13.00
N GLN A 145 8.71 -6.58 14.30
CA GLN A 145 8.77 -7.84 15.04
C GLN A 145 7.75 -8.87 14.56
N LEU A 146 6.54 -8.44 14.19
CA LEU A 146 5.53 -9.32 13.62
C LEU A 146 5.97 -9.86 12.25
N MET A 147 6.45 -8.96 11.38
CA MET A 147 6.99 -9.33 10.08
C MET A 147 8.19 -10.28 10.23
N ASP A 148 9.13 -9.97 11.12
CA ASP A 148 10.31 -10.79 11.39
C ASP A 148 9.97 -12.21 11.88
N LYS A 149 8.87 -12.38 12.63
CA LYS A 149 8.41 -13.72 13.08
C LYS A 149 7.84 -14.56 11.95
N ILE A 150 7.26 -13.92 10.94
CA ILE A 150 6.53 -14.60 9.86
C ILE A 150 7.42 -14.79 8.63
N MET A 151 8.32 -13.85 8.36
CA MET A 151 9.20 -13.86 7.20
C MET A 151 10.03 -15.15 7.01
N PRO A 152 10.64 -15.76 8.05
CA PRO A 152 11.34 -17.03 7.90
C PRO A 152 10.44 -18.19 7.43
N ARG A 153 9.12 -18.08 7.59
CA ARG A 153 8.14 -19.09 7.13
C ARG A 153 7.66 -18.83 5.70
N LEU A 154 7.84 -17.60 5.19
CA LEU A 154 7.47 -17.19 3.84
C LEU A 154 8.62 -17.35 2.84
N LEU A 155 9.84 -17.57 3.32
CA LEU A 155 10.99 -17.93 2.50
C LEU A 155 10.97 -19.47 2.28
N PRO A 156 11.00 -19.95 1.03
CA PRO A 156 11.06 -21.39 0.73
C PRO A 156 12.36 -22.05 1.18
#